data_AF-K9XNG7-F1
#
_entry.id   AF-K9XNG7-F1
#
_cell.length_a   1.000
_cell.length_b   1.000
_cell.length_c   1.000
_cell.angle_alpha   90.00
_cell.angle_beta   90.00
_cell.angle_gamma   90.00
#
_symmetry.space_group_name_H-M   'P 1'
#
loop_
_entity.id
_entity.type
_entity.pdbx_description
1 polymer ?
#
loop_
_entity_poly.entity_id
_entity_poly.type
_entity_poly.pdbx_seq_one_letter_code
_entity_poly.pdbx_strand_id
1 'polypeptide(L)'
;MSQLFFTKAAALRILQAQGIAARCVEVIRVYKGAVQVTYRTKNGRCSTFLSKTAFYSDFISFRQERAKTCTVKRWGAGSYQCRYDVFSAKSEKIYVVELSAGIAMCGCTDFEEQRKQLGKAKVGCKHVLATLNHVGYGSLAEYMDAISTRAKSDLYGGGWDEPVAPTRNAIVTISAAVADPSSPRQPKSAPDPFGGFDF
;
A
#
# COMPACT_ATOMS: atom_id res chain seq x y z
N MET A 1 -22.55 8.81 13.61
CA MET A 1 -21.12 9.16 13.52
C MET A 1 -20.36 7.93 13.10
N SER A 2 -19.61 7.98 11.99
CA SER A 2 -18.85 6.84 11.47
C SER A 2 -17.72 6.46 12.44
N GLN A 3 -17.97 5.46 13.28
CA GLN A 3 -17.01 4.91 14.25
C GLN A 3 -15.78 4.27 13.59
N LEU A 4 -15.82 4.08 12.26
CA LEU A 4 -14.80 3.38 11.49
C LEU A 4 -13.43 4.08 11.50
N PHE A 5 -13.41 5.41 11.51
CA PHE A 5 -12.17 6.19 11.45
C PHE A 5 -11.70 6.69 12.83
N PHE A 6 -12.64 7.09 13.68
CA PHE A 6 -12.34 7.77 14.95
C PHE A 6 -12.29 6.77 16.11
N THR A 7 -11.26 5.93 16.12
CA THR A 7 -11.07 4.89 17.15
C THR A 7 -10.07 5.32 18.22
N LYS A 8 -10.23 4.78 19.44
CA LYS A 8 -9.27 4.99 20.55
C LYS A 8 -7.87 4.49 20.21
N ALA A 9 -7.79 3.38 19.47
CA ALA A 9 -6.52 2.82 19.03
C ALA A 9 -5.82 3.69 17.98
N ALA A 10 -6.56 4.25 17.02
CA ALA A 10 -6.01 5.20 16.05
C ALA A 10 -5.51 6.47 16.74
N ALA A 11 -6.30 7.02 17.66
CA ALA A 11 -5.92 8.19 18.43
C ALA A 11 -4.62 7.94 19.22
N LEU A 12 -4.46 6.77 19.84
CA LEU A 12 -3.24 6.41 20.56
C LEU A 12 -2.01 6.37 19.63
N ARG A 13 -2.12 5.73 18.46
CA ARG A 13 -1.02 5.66 17.49
C ARG A 13 -0.61 7.04 16.98
N ILE A 14 -1.59 7.90 16.67
CA ILE A 14 -1.32 9.27 16.22
C ILE A 14 -0.58 10.07 17.31
N LEU A 15 -1.03 9.97 18.57
CA LEU A 15 -0.37 10.63 19.70
C LEU A 15 1.08 10.13 19.87
N GLN A 16 1.29 8.81 19.76
CA GLN A 16 2.62 8.21 19.86
C GLN A 16 3.54 8.66 18.71
N ALA A 17 3.01 8.75 17.49
CA ALA A 17 3.76 9.25 16.32
C ALA A 17 4.17 10.72 16.48
N GLN A 18 3.45 11.51 17.28
CA GLN A 18 3.79 12.89 17.62
C GLN A 18 4.77 13.01 18.81
N GLY A 19 5.28 11.89 19.34
CA GLY A 19 6.17 11.87 20.50
C GLY A 19 5.46 12.02 21.86
N ILE A 20 4.13 11.97 21.89
CA ILE A 20 3.36 12.05 23.12
C ILE A 20 3.29 10.66 23.76
N ALA A 21 3.85 10.52 24.97
CA ALA A 21 3.82 9.30 25.77
C ALA A 21 2.44 9.03 26.39
N ALA A 22 1.40 8.91 25.54
CA ALA A 22 0.05 8.55 25.94
C ALA A 22 -0.02 7.04 26.28
N ARG A 23 -0.52 6.73 27.48
CA ARG A 23 -0.75 5.34 27.93
C ARG A 23 -2.06 4.79 27.42
N CYS A 24 -3.14 5.57 27.54
CA CYS A 24 -4.47 5.17 27.11
C CYS A 24 -5.30 6.37 26.70
N VAL A 25 -6.25 6.14 25.80
CA VAL A 25 -7.24 7.14 25.38
C VAL A 25 -8.56 6.85 26.09
N GLU A 26 -9.06 7.81 26.85
CA GLU A 26 -10.30 7.68 27.62
C GLU A 26 -11.51 8.05 26.77
N VAL A 27 -11.48 9.24 26.16
CA VAL A 27 -12.63 9.85 25.48
C VAL A 27 -12.23 10.44 24.13
N ILE A 28 -13.08 10.25 23.13
CA ILE A 28 -12.99 10.89 21.81
C ILE A 28 -14.28 11.67 21.57
N ARG A 29 -14.16 12.95 21.19
CA ARG A 29 -15.28 13.79 20.75
C ARG A 29 -14.99 14.34 19.36
N VAL A 30 -15.89 14.10 18.43
CA VAL A 30 -15.73 14.49 17.02
C VAL A 30 -16.49 15.79 16.78
N TYR A 31 -15.79 16.84 16.35
CA TYR A 31 -16.35 18.13 15.97
C TYR A 31 -16.28 18.33 14.44
N LYS A 32 -16.83 19.43 13.92
CA LYS A 32 -16.85 19.70 12.46
C LYS A 32 -15.44 19.77 11.86
N GLY A 33 -14.49 20.46 12.52
CA GLY A 33 -13.12 20.64 12.04
C GLY A 33 -12.04 19.81 12.75
N ALA A 34 -12.28 19.33 13.98
CA ALA A 34 -11.27 18.69 14.80
C ALA A 34 -11.84 17.52 15.61
N VAL A 35 -10.96 16.68 16.13
CA VAL A 35 -11.30 15.58 17.04
C VAL A 35 -10.59 15.83 18.36
N GLN A 36 -11.36 16.08 19.42
CA GLN A 36 -10.81 16.20 20.76
C GLN A 36 -10.57 14.80 21.32
N VAL A 37 -9.33 14.56 21.73
CA VAL A 37 -8.90 13.29 22.34
C VAL A 37 -8.47 13.59 23.76
N THR A 38 -9.01 12.83 24.70
CA THR A 38 -8.60 12.86 26.10
C THR A 38 -7.85 11.59 26.44
N TYR A 39 -6.63 11.72 26.95
CA TYR A 39 -5.72 10.60 27.19
C TYR A 39 -4.98 10.76 28.51
N ARG A 40 -4.42 9.66 29.01
CA ARG A 40 -3.64 9.62 30.25
C ARG A 40 -2.15 9.48 29.95
N THR A 41 -1.35 10.31 30.60
CA THR A 41 0.13 10.21 30.60
C THR A 41 0.62 9.80 31.99
N LYS A 42 1.94 9.69 32.18
CA LYS A 42 2.52 9.49 33.52
C LYS A 42 2.23 10.67 34.46
N ASN A 43 2.06 11.87 33.92
CA ASN A 43 1.92 13.12 34.69
C ASN A 43 0.46 13.52 34.91
N GLY A 44 -0.50 12.70 34.47
CA GLY A 44 -1.93 12.95 34.67
C GLY A 44 -2.74 12.88 33.38
N ARG A 45 -3.92 13.51 33.41
CA ARG A 45 -4.88 13.52 32.30
C ARG A 45 -4.62 14.73 31.40
N CYS A 46 -4.50 14.49 30.11
CA CYS A 46 -4.27 15.50 29.10
C CYS A 46 -5.37 15.45 28.03
N SER A 47 -5.60 16.56 27.34
CA SER A 47 -6.49 16.63 26.20
C SER A 47 -5.84 17.40 25.07
N THR A 48 -5.91 16.86 23.86
CA THR A 48 -5.41 17.52 22.65
C THR A 48 -6.43 17.42 21.53
N PHE A 49 -6.31 18.31 20.55
CA PHE A 49 -7.08 18.25 19.33
C PHE A 49 -6.23 17.63 18.22
N LEU A 50 -6.77 16.58 17.61
CA LEU A 50 -6.19 15.94 16.44
C LEU A 50 -7.01 16.30 15.20
N SER A 51 -6.33 16.47 14.07
CA SER A 51 -7.00 16.71 12.79
C SER A 51 -7.67 15.43 12.29
N LYS A 52 -8.79 15.56 11.56
CA LYS A 52 -9.42 14.41 10.91
C LYS A 52 -8.52 13.77 9.85
N THR A 53 -7.71 14.57 9.19
CA THR A 53 -6.72 14.12 8.21
C THR A 53 -5.70 13.16 8.83
N ALA A 54 -5.27 13.41 10.06
CA ALA A 54 -4.39 12.49 10.79
C ALA A 54 -5.05 11.11 10.98
N PHE A 55 -6.34 11.06 11.35
CA PHE A 55 -7.09 9.81 11.46
C PHE A 55 -7.22 9.08 10.13
N TYR A 56 -7.50 9.79 9.04
CA TYR A 56 -7.58 9.17 7.72
C TYR A 56 -6.22 8.62 7.27
N SER A 57 -5.14 9.36 7.51
CA SER A 57 -3.78 8.92 7.19
C SER A 57 -3.38 7.67 8.00
N ASP A 58 -3.59 7.68 9.32
CA ASP A 58 -3.32 6.51 10.18
C ASP A 58 -4.14 5.30 9.74
N PHE A 59 -5.41 5.51 9.38
CA PHE A 59 -6.28 4.44 8.91
C PHE A 59 -5.78 3.78 7.63
N ILE A 60 -5.31 4.58 6.66
CA ILE A 60 -4.74 4.08 5.41
C ILE A 60 -3.42 3.35 5.70
N SER A 61 -2.48 3.99 6.40
CA SER A 61 -1.17 3.44 6.71
C SER A 61 -1.27 2.13 7.51
N PHE A 62 -2.09 2.11 8.56
CA PHE A 62 -2.33 0.92 9.37
C PHE A 62 -2.81 -0.26 8.52
N ARG A 63 -3.64 0.01 7.51
CA ARG A 63 -4.15 -1.06 6.63
C ARG A 63 -3.15 -1.50 5.59
N GLN A 64 -2.37 -0.60 5.03
CA GLN A 64 -1.27 -0.94 4.14
C GLN A 64 -0.24 -1.82 4.86
N GLU A 65 0.08 -1.49 6.12
CA GLU A 65 0.94 -2.33 6.96
C GLU A 65 0.34 -3.71 7.22
N ARG A 66 -0.96 -3.77 7.53
CA ARG A 66 -1.67 -5.05 7.73
C ARG A 66 -1.75 -5.87 6.44
N ALA A 67 -1.85 -5.23 5.29
CA ALA A 67 -1.90 -5.90 3.99
C ALA A 67 -0.59 -6.62 3.66
N LYS A 68 0.57 -6.08 4.08
CA LYS A 68 1.89 -6.72 3.91
C LYS A 68 2.00 -8.08 4.62
N THR A 69 1.18 -8.32 5.64
CA THR A 69 1.16 -9.59 6.37
C THR A 69 0.27 -10.65 5.72
N CYS A 70 -0.38 -10.32 4.62
CA CYS A 70 -1.23 -11.24 3.87
C CYS A 70 -0.45 -11.86 2.70
N THR A 71 -0.70 -13.13 2.45
CA THR A 71 -0.17 -13.85 1.30
C THR A 71 -1.29 -13.99 0.26
N VAL A 72 -0.98 -13.68 -1.00
CA VAL A 72 -1.96 -13.71 -2.09
C VAL A 72 -1.59 -14.81 -3.06
N LYS A 73 -2.58 -15.63 -3.45
CA LYS A 73 -2.45 -16.65 -4.48
C LYS A 73 -3.52 -16.42 -5.52
N ARG A 74 -3.11 -16.22 -6.78
CA ARG A 74 -4.04 -16.10 -7.91
C ARG A 74 -4.66 -17.47 -8.23
N TRP A 75 -5.95 -17.50 -8.52
CA TRP A 75 -6.58 -18.71 -9.05
C TRP A 75 -6.03 -19.03 -10.45
N GLY A 76 -5.74 -20.31 -10.71
CA GLY A 76 -5.12 -20.80 -11.95
C GLY A 76 -5.96 -20.55 -13.21
N ALA A 77 -5.33 -20.76 -14.37
CA ALA A 77 -5.79 -20.34 -15.69
C ALA A 77 -7.24 -20.77 -16.05
N GLY A 78 -8.01 -19.82 -16.61
CA GLY A 78 -9.41 -19.99 -17.03
C GLY A 78 -10.19 -18.68 -16.95
N SER A 79 -11.52 -18.76 -16.80
CA SER A 79 -12.41 -17.59 -16.60
C SER A 79 -12.25 -16.89 -15.24
N TYR A 80 -11.42 -17.43 -14.34
CA TYR A 80 -11.19 -16.91 -12.97
C TYR A 80 -9.93 -16.05 -12.82
N GLN A 81 -9.42 -15.48 -13.91
CA GLN A 81 -8.19 -14.65 -13.91
C GLN A 81 -8.22 -13.45 -12.97
N CYS A 82 -9.42 -13.06 -12.52
CA CYS A 82 -9.69 -11.93 -11.64
C CYS A 82 -9.89 -12.30 -10.17
N ARG A 83 -9.74 -13.58 -9.80
CA ARG A 83 -9.93 -14.08 -8.43
C ARG A 83 -8.61 -14.43 -7.76
N TYR A 84 -8.53 -14.07 -6.48
CA TYR A 84 -7.35 -14.20 -5.67
C TYR A 84 -7.73 -14.72 -4.28
N ASP A 85 -7.05 -15.76 -3.84
CA ASP A 85 -7.09 -16.19 -2.45
C ASP A 85 -6.12 -15.36 -1.63
N VAL A 86 -6.62 -14.77 -0.56
CA VAL A 86 -5.83 -13.98 0.37
C VAL A 86 -5.82 -14.69 1.72
N PHE A 87 -4.64 -15.15 2.10
CA PHE A 87 -4.38 -15.76 3.40
C PHE A 87 -3.86 -14.71 4.38
N SER A 88 -4.42 -14.69 5.59
CA SER A 88 -3.96 -13.82 6.67
C SER A 88 -3.44 -14.70 7.81
N ALA A 89 -2.13 -14.66 8.04
CA ALA A 89 -1.43 -15.48 9.04
C ALA A 89 -2.04 -15.38 10.46
N LYS A 90 -2.71 -14.26 10.78
CA LYS A 90 -3.35 -14.04 12.08
C LYS A 90 -4.69 -14.73 12.26
N SER A 91 -5.40 -15.04 11.18
CA SER A 91 -6.79 -15.49 11.24
C SER A 91 -6.98 -16.90 10.73
N GLU A 92 -5.95 -17.50 10.10
CA GLU A 92 -5.98 -18.81 9.43
C GLU A 92 -7.10 -19.02 8.39
N LYS A 93 -7.92 -17.98 8.17
CA LYS A 93 -8.99 -17.92 7.19
C LYS A 93 -8.45 -17.46 5.84
N ILE A 94 -8.97 -18.08 4.80
CA ILE A 94 -8.77 -17.70 3.40
C ILE A 94 -9.94 -16.79 3.00
N TYR A 95 -9.64 -15.65 2.41
CA TYR A 95 -10.62 -14.73 1.86
C TYR A 95 -10.46 -14.67 0.34
N VAL A 96 -11.57 -14.77 -0.37
CA VAL A 96 -11.58 -14.57 -1.83
C VAL A 96 -11.74 -13.09 -2.13
N VAL A 97 -10.84 -12.56 -2.94
CA VAL A 97 -10.90 -11.20 -3.49
C VAL A 97 -11.10 -11.29 -5.00
N GLU A 98 -12.08 -10.57 -5.51
CA GLU A 98 -12.36 -10.47 -6.94
C GLU A 98 -12.11 -9.03 -7.41
N LEU A 99 -11.32 -8.89 -8.48
CA LEU A 99 -11.01 -7.62 -9.12
C LEU A 99 -11.68 -7.55 -10.49
N SER A 100 -12.71 -6.75 -10.66
CA SER A 100 -13.47 -6.66 -11.92
C SER A 100 -13.81 -5.22 -12.26
N ALA A 101 -13.52 -4.78 -13.48
CA ALA A 101 -13.91 -3.48 -14.03
C ALA A 101 -13.65 -2.28 -13.09
N GLY A 102 -12.47 -2.22 -12.46
CA GLY A 102 -12.10 -1.12 -11.54
C GLY A 102 -12.76 -1.22 -10.16
N ILE A 103 -13.49 -2.29 -9.88
CA ILE A 103 -14.10 -2.59 -8.59
C ILE A 103 -13.32 -3.74 -7.94
N ALA A 104 -13.07 -3.61 -6.64
CA ALA A 104 -12.56 -4.70 -5.82
C ALA A 104 -13.67 -5.20 -4.89
N MET A 105 -13.82 -6.52 -4.79
CA MET A 105 -14.82 -7.16 -3.95
C MET A 105 -14.15 -8.12 -2.97
N CYS A 106 -14.55 -8.07 -1.71
CA CYS A 106 -14.08 -9.00 -0.68
C CYS A 106 -15.24 -9.35 0.26
N GLY A 107 -15.33 -10.62 0.67
CA GLY A 107 -16.36 -11.12 1.59
C GLY A 107 -16.03 -10.94 3.08
N CYS A 108 -15.14 -10.02 3.46
CA CYS A 108 -14.80 -9.83 4.87
C CYS A 108 -15.70 -8.78 5.55
N THR A 109 -15.93 -8.92 6.85
CA THR A 109 -16.77 -8.02 7.65
C THR A 109 -16.29 -6.56 7.59
N ASP A 110 -14.97 -6.34 7.60
CA ASP A 110 -14.37 -5.01 7.45
C ASP A 110 -14.67 -4.37 6.09
N PHE A 111 -14.76 -5.17 5.02
CA PHE A 111 -15.15 -4.69 3.69
C PHE A 111 -16.63 -4.31 3.66
N GLU A 112 -17.50 -5.13 4.25
CA GLU A 112 -18.94 -4.86 4.30
C GLU A 112 -19.27 -3.60 5.09
N GLU A 113 -18.63 -3.41 6.25
CA GLU A 113 -18.88 -2.23 7.10
C GLU A 113 -18.39 -0.95 6.41
N GLN A 114 -17.25 -0.99 5.74
CA GLN A 114 -16.80 0.12 4.90
C GLN A 114 -17.73 0.38 3.74
N ARG A 115 -18.21 -0.66 3.04
CA ARG A 115 -19.13 -0.50 1.93
C ARG A 115 -20.40 0.20 2.39
N LYS A 116 -20.89 -0.14 3.60
CA LYS A 116 -22.05 0.51 4.22
C LYS A 116 -21.81 1.98 4.56
N GLN A 117 -20.60 2.34 4.99
CA GLN A 117 -20.29 3.71 5.43
C GLN A 117 -19.73 4.64 4.33
N LEU A 118 -19.02 4.10 3.34
CA LEU A 118 -18.26 4.86 2.33
C LEU A 118 -18.79 4.68 0.90
N GLY A 119 -19.68 3.72 0.68
CA GLY A 119 -20.13 3.32 -0.65
C GLY A 119 -19.13 2.40 -1.36
N LYS A 120 -19.55 1.85 -2.51
CA LYS A 120 -18.85 0.76 -3.22
C LYS A 120 -17.45 1.14 -3.76
N ALA A 121 -17.24 2.41 -4.12
CA ALA A 121 -16.05 2.86 -4.85
C ALA A 121 -14.81 3.15 -3.97
N LYS A 122 -14.95 3.19 -2.63
CA LYS A 122 -13.89 3.63 -1.72
C LYS A 122 -13.48 2.56 -0.70
N VAL A 123 -13.82 1.30 -0.97
CA VAL A 123 -13.62 0.20 -0.02
C VAL A 123 -12.26 -0.45 -0.25
N GLY A 124 -11.39 -0.35 0.77
CA GLY A 124 -10.04 -0.91 0.74
C GLY A 124 -9.76 -1.65 2.04
N CYS A 125 -10.33 -2.85 2.21
CA CYS A 125 -9.93 -3.71 3.32
C CYS A 125 -8.50 -4.22 3.11
N LYS A 126 -7.87 -4.75 4.18
CA LYS A 126 -6.49 -5.25 4.11
C LYS A 126 -6.29 -6.31 3.01
N HIS A 127 -7.31 -7.11 2.71
CA HIS A 127 -7.22 -8.16 1.69
C HIS A 127 -7.18 -7.58 0.28
N VAL A 128 -8.06 -6.60 0.00
CA VAL A 128 -8.05 -5.88 -1.27
C VAL A 128 -6.71 -5.20 -1.49
N LEU A 129 -6.19 -4.49 -0.48
CA LEU A 129 -4.88 -3.84 -0.59
C LEU A 129 -3.75 -4.85 -0.83
N ALA A 130 -3.79 -6.01 -0.18
CA ALA A 130 -2.80 -7.07 -0.42
C ALA A 130 -2.87 -7.59 -1.86
N THR A 131 -4.07 -7.81 -2.39
CA THR A 131 -4.28 -8.24 -3.78
C THR A 131 -3.81 -7.16 -4.76
N LEU A 132 -4.11 -5.89 -4.52
CA LEU A 132 -3.66 -4.79 -5.38
C LEU A 132 -2.14 -4.72 -5.43
N ASN A 133 -1.47 -4.79 -4.27
CA ASN A 133 -0.02 -4.82 -4.20
C ASN A 133 0.58 -6.03 -4.95
N HIS A 134 -0.10 -7.19 -4.91
CA HIS A 134 0.32 -8.39 -5.64
C HIS A 134 0.21 -8.23 -7.17
N VAL A 135 -0.78 -7.49 -7.65
CA VAL A 135 -0.97 -7.21 -9.09
C VAL A 135 -0.08 -6.06 -9.57
N GLY A 136 0.54 -5.30 -8.66
CA GLY A 136 1.48 -4.22 -8.96
C GLY A 136 0.91 -2.80 -8.77
N TYR A 137 -0.26 -2.66 -8.14
CA TYR A 137 -0.84 -1.35 -7.82
C TYR A 137 -0.60 -1.00 -6.35
N GLY A 138 -0.12 0.21 -6.05
CA GLY A 138 0.13 0.68 -4.69
C GLY A 138 -1.12 1.22 -3.97
N SER A 139 -2.18 1.52 -4.73
CA SER A 139 -3.45 2.00 -4.16
C SER A 139 -4.67 1.59 -5.00
N LEU A 140 -5.86 1.68 -4.37
CA LEU A 140 -7.12 1.48 -5.09
C LEU A 140 -7.34 2.57 -6.16
N ALA A 141 -6.94 3.81 -5.86
CA ALA A 141 -7.06 4.92 -6.82
C ALA A 141 -6.24 4.64 -8.08
N GLU A 142 -4.98 4.23 -7.90
CA GLU A 142 -4.09 3.86 -9.02
C GLU A 142 -4.67 2.72 -9.87
N TYR A 143 -5.23 1.70 -9.22
CA TYR A 143 -5.92 0.61 -9.92
C TYR A 143 -7.13 1.13 -10.73
N MET A 144 -7.96 1.99 -10.14
CA MET A 144 -9.12 2.56 -10.83
C MET A 144 -8.71 3.42 -12.02
N ASP A 145 -7.67 4.23 -11.86
CA ASP A 145 -7.13 5.09 -12.93
C ASP A 145 -6.57 4.24 -14.08
N ALA A 146 -5.82 3.18 -13.78
CA ALA A 146 -5.29 2.25 -14.77
C ALA A 146 -6.39 1.54 -15.57
N ILE A 147 -7.44 1.04 -14.90
CA ILE A 147 -8.58 0.41 -15.57
C ILE A 147 -9.37 1.42 -16.40
N SER A 148 -9.58 2.64 -15.89
CA SER A 148 -10.28 3.69 -16.64
C SER A 148 -9.52 4.10 -17.91
N THR A 149 -8.18 4.14 -17.83
CA THR A 149 -7.30 4.47 -18.96
C THR A 149 -7.36 3.37 -20.01
N ARG A 150 -7.32 2.09 -19.59
CA ARG A 150 -7.50 0.95 -20.48
C ARG A 150 -8.89 0.92 -21.14
N ALA A 151 -9.95 1.18 -20.38
CA ALA A 151 -11.30 1.24 -20.94
C ALA A 151 -11.43 2.37 -21.98
N LYS A 152 -10.79 3.53 -21.74
CA LYS A 152 -10.71 4.60 -22.73
C LYS A 152 -9.92 4.18 -23.97
N SER A 153 -8.76 3.53 -23.82
CA SER A 153 -8.00 3.06 -24.98
C SER A 153 -8.77 2.01 -25.78
N ASP A 154 -9.55 1.14 -25.13
CA ASP A 154 -10.35 0.13 -25.84
C ASP A 154 -11.53 0.78 -26.59
N LEU A 155 -12.10 1.88 -26.07
CA LEU A 155 -13.17 2.63 -26.72
C LEU A 155 -12.68 3.51 -27.88
N TYR A 156 -11.49 4.11 -27.76
CA TYR A 156 -10.95 5.06 -28.75
C TYR A 156 -9.87 4.44 -29.67
N GLY A 157 -9.37 3.24 -29.36
CA GLY A 157 -8.31 2.53 -30.10
C GLY A 157 -8.79 1.59 -31.20
N GLY A 158 -10.08 1.61 -31.52
CA GLY A 158 -10.65 0.92 -32.68
C GLY A 158 -10.52 1.75 -33.96
N GLY A 159 -9.29 1.88 -34.48
CA GLY A 159 -9.00 2.27 -35.87
C GLY A 159 -8.98 3.77 -36.17
N TRP A 160 -7.78 4.32 -36.39
CA TRP A 160 -7.29 4.85 -37.67
C TRP A 160 -5.76 4.85 -37.56
N ASP A 161 -5.07 4.42 -38.62
CA ASP A 161 -3.62 4.16 -38.67
C ASP A 161 -2.75 5.25 -38.00
N GLU A 162 -2.21 4.96 -36.82
CA GLU A 162 -0.99 5.62 -36.34
C GLU A 162 0.20 4.70 -36.66
N PRO A 163 1.20 5.16 -37.43
CA PRO A 163 2.40 4.37 -37.67
C PRO A 163 3.10 4.14 -36.33
N VAL A 164 3.15 2.86 -35.93
CA VAL A 164 3.90 2.40 -34.78
C VAL A 164 5.36 2.80 -34.99
N ALA A 165 5.81 3.84 -34.28
CA ALA A 165 7.23 4.09 -34.13
C ALA A 165 7.84 2.83 -33.50
N PRO A 166 8.89 2.23 -34.09
CA PRO A 166 9.47 1.02 -33.54
C PRO A 166 10.04 1.35 -32.16
N THR A 167 9.37 0.84 -31.12
CA THR A 167 9.91 0.75 -29.78
C THR A 167 11.24 0.01 -29.89
N ARG A 168 12.34 0.71 -29.60
CA ARG A 168 13.66 0.11 -29.47
C ARG A 168 13.57 -1.05 -28.50
N ASN A 169 13.56 -2.26 -29.04
CA ASN A 169 13.92 -3.46 -28.30
C ASN A 169 15.34 -3.23 -27.78
N ALA A 170 15.47 -2.89 -26.50
CA ALA A 170 16.70 -3.10 -25.78
C ALA A 170 16.84 -4.63 -25.62
N ILE A 171 17.33 -5.27 -26.69
CA ILE A 171 17.93 -6.59 -26.62
C ILE A 171 19.11 -6.44 -25.68
N VAL A 172 18.94 -6.91 -24.44
CA VAL A 172 20.07 -7.13 -23.54
C VAL A 172 20.83 -8.30 -24.14
N THR A 173 21.86 -7.99 -24.93
CA THR A 173 22.86 -8.96 -25.37
C THR A 173 23.65 -9.40 -24.14
N ILE A 174 23.25 -10.52 -23.55
CA ILE A 174 24.08 -11.24 -22.58
C ILE A 174 25.25 -11.81 -23.39
N SER A 175 26.36 -11.07 -23.42
CA SER A 175 27.62 -11.60 -23.91
C SER A 175 28.13 -12.61 -22.90
N ALA A 176 28.05 -13.90 -23.25
CA ALA A 176 28.72 -14.98 -22.56
C ALA A 176 30.24 -14.80 -22.73
N ALA A 177 30.88 -14.19 -21.74
CA ALA A 177 32.32 -14.21 -21.63
C ALA A 177 32.76 -15.60 -21.16
N VAL A 178 33.29 -16.38 -22.10
CA VAL A 178 34.05 -17.60 -21.83
C VAL A 178 35.29 -17.18 -21.04
N ALA A 179 35.34 -17.59 -19.77
CA ALA A 179 36.47 -17.35 -18.89
C ALA A 179 37.60 -18.34 -19.21
N ASP A 180 38.71 -17.80 -19.69
CA ASP A 180 39.99 -18.48 -19.87
C ASP A 180 40.75 -18.49 -18.53
N PRO A 181 41.07 -19.66 -17.92
CA PRO A 181 41.65 -19.74 -16.59
C PRO A 181 43.18 -19.80 -16.66
N SER A 182 43.86 -18.70 -17.02
CA SER A 182 45.31 -18.60 -16.82
C SER A 182 45.82 -17.16 -16.75
N SER A 183 45.60 -16.47 -15.62
CA SER A 183 46.50 -15.37 -15.21
C SER A 183 46.30 -14.97 -13.73
N PRO A 184 47.37 -14.89 -12.92
CA PRO A 184 47.29 -14.49 -11.52
C PRO A 184 47.11 -12.97 -11.39
N ARG A 185 46.02 -12.54 -10.73
CA ARG A 185 45.79 -11.12 -10.41
C ARG A 185 46.55 -10.71 -9.15
N GLN A 186 47.39 -9.68 -9.29
CA GLN A 186 48.11 -9.01 -8.21
C GLN A 186 47.16 -8.29 -7.23
N PRO A 187 47.53 -8.20 -5.93
CA PRO A 187 46.77 -7.43 -4.96
C PRO A 187 46.97 -5.92 -5.18
N LYS A 188 45.86 -5.17 -5.22
CA LYS A 188 45.85 -3.70 -5.27
C LYS A 188 46.33 -3.11 -3.94
N SER A 189 47.26 -2.17 -4.02
CA SER A 189 47.72 -1.35 -2.89
C SER A 189 46.60 -0.43 -2.38
N ALA A 190 46.49 -0.31 -1.06
CA ALA A 190 45.52 0.57 -0.39
C ALA A 190 45.85 2.06 -0.60
N PRO A 191 44.84 2.94 -0.66
CA PRO A 191 45.06 4.38 -0.78
C PRO A 191 45.57 4.99 0.54
N ASP A 192 46.57 5.86 0.41
CA ASP A 192 47.27 6.56 1.49
C ASP A 192 46.33 7.55 2.22
N PRO A 193 46.18 7.47 3.57
CA PRO A 193 45.24 8.30 4.30
C PRO A 193 45.71 9.74 4.61
N PHE A 194 46.89 10.18 4.15
CA PHE A 194 47.43 11.50 4.50
C PHE A 194 48.08 12.27 3.33
N GLY A 195 47.30 12.67 2.31
CA GLY A 195 47.75 13.67 1.33
C GLY A 195 46.58 14.58 0.92
N GLY A 196 46.68 15.89 0.88
CA GLY A 196 47.77 16.84 1.13
C GLY A 196 47.15 18.23 0.96
N PHE A 197 47.54 19.18 1.80
CA PHE A 197 47.13 20.58 1.68
C PHE A 197 48.03 21.26 0.64
N ASP A 198 47.45 21.74 -0.45
CA ASP A 198 48.10 22.68 -1.36
C ASP A 198 47.68 24.11 -1.01
N PHE A 199 48.67 24.94 -0.68
CA PHE A 199 48.65 26.40 -0.75
C PHE A 199 49.28 26.84 -2.07
#